data_AF-A0A7C3W572-F1
#
_entry.id   AF-A0A7C3W572-F1
#
_cell.length_a   1.000
_cell.length_b   1.000
_cell.length_c   1.000
_cell.angle_alpha   90.00
_cell.angle_beta   90.00
_cell.angle_gamma   90.00
#
_symmetry.space_group_name_H-M   'P 1'
#
loop_
_entity.id
_entity.type
_entity.pdbx_description
1 polymer ?
#
loop_
_entity_poly.entity_id
_entity_poly.type
_entity_poly.pdbx_seq_one_letter_code
_entity_poly.pdbx_strand_id
1 'polypeptide(L)'
;MTVYARSIVIQEGVLYFLGKRGASRYLGITRVGDPLPGFTGSVSTVSYNGVAASLQVCPTDAANARALRARLPFLAPRAVGLRKSVGCGDRLGIATPGHVRAVRRGTMYPVFAQQSIREMARTGRTPQQVLDDAMWGVLQEGWRGGYGADADHLKTIEDIERCVSAGFVLYTFDPGDHVDDQAATQDANVLRSKVEQLPWHEMETSWPELRRHYLGRPLDVGDFVITFDELTLLRAIAKYARAVIHTVHLYRYLVGRLGSTGQAYELEISVDETATPTSPAEHYFVANEL
;
A
#
# COMPACT_ATOMS: atom_id res chain seq x y z
N MET A 1 31.22 4.57 -16.10
CA MET A 1 29.79 4.96 -16.05
C MET A 1 29.03 3.89 -16.82
N THR A 2 27.99 3.30 -16.24
CA THR A 2 27.28 2.17 -16.86
C THR A 2 25.80 2.52 -17.01
N VAL A 3 25.24 2.29 -18.19
CA VAL A 3 23.80 2.46 -18.44
C VAL A 3 23.11 1.12 -18.21
N TYR A 4 21.97 1.13 -17.52
CA TYR A 4 21.12 -0.05 -17.41
C TYR A 4 20.36 -0.24 -18.71
N ALA A 5 20.76 -1.20 -19.54
CA ALA A 5 20.22 -1.35 -20.90
C ALA A 5 18.67 -1.46 -20.95
N ARG A 6 18.06 -2.13 -19.96
CA ARG A 6 16.60 -2.28 -19.88
C ARG A 6 15.86 -1.00 -19.48
N SER A 7 16.56 -0.01 -18.96
CA SER A 7 15.98 1.27 -18.53
C SER A 7 15.80 2.29 -19.65
N ILE A 8 16.30 1.97 -20.85
CA ILE A 8 16.19 2.87 -21.99
C ILE A 8 14.73 2.90 -22.44
N VAL A 9 14.15 4.11 -22.44
CA VAL A 9 12.76 4.36 -22.80
C VAL A 9 12.71 5.55 -23.75
N ILE A 10 11.97 5.42 -24.85
CA ILE A 10 11.66 6.55 -25.73
C ILE A 10 10.17 6.88 -25.58
N GLN A 11 9.87 8.15 -25.32
CA GLN A 11 8.51 8.69 -25.25
C GLN A 11 8.53 10.09 -25.87
N GLU A 12 7.66 10.35 -26.85
CA GLU A 12 7.49 11.69 -27.46
C GLU A 12 8.80 12.33 -27.96
N GLY A 13 9.67 11.53 -28.58
CA GLY A 13 10.97 12.01 -29.09
C GLY A 13 12.01 12.31 -28.01
N VAL A 14 11.74 11.94 -26.76
CA VAL A 14 12.68 12.02 -25.63
C VAL A 14 13.13 10.61 -25.25
N LEU A 15 14.45 10.44 -25.13
CA LEU A 15 15.08 9.23 -24.63
C LEU A 15 15.41 9.42 -23.14
N TYR A 16 14.91 8.53 -22.31
CA TYR A 16 15.22 8.41 -20.89
C TYR A 16 16.06 7.17 -20.65
N PHE A 17 17.02 7.23 -19.73
CA PHE A 17 17.76 6.06 -19.28
C PHE A 17 18.23 6.24 -17.84
N LEU A 18 18.35 5.13 -17.12
CA LEU A 18 18.98 5.09 -15.82
C LEU A 18 20.41 4.58 -15.98
N GLY A 19 21.34 5.19 -15.27
CA GLY A 19 22.71 4.68 -15.18
C GLY A 19 23.25 4.72 -13.77
N LYS A 20 24.48 4.23 -13.62
CA LYS A 20 25.21 4.21 -12.35
C LYS A 20 26.63 4.77 -12.52
N ARG A 21 27.06 5.55 -11.53
CA ARG A 21 28.43 6.06 -11.35
C ARG A 21 28.86 5.78 -9.91
N GLY A 22 29.87 4.93 -9.73
CA GLY A 22 30.21 4.44 -8.40
C GLY A 22 29.03 3.68 -7.80
N ALA A 23 28.60 4.04 -6.58
CA ALA A 23 27.41 3.48 -5.93
C ALA A 23 26.10 4.15 -6.37
N SER A 24 26.14 5.39 -6.88
CA SER A 24 24.97 6.24 -7.09
C SER A 24 24.35 6.06 -8.47
N ARG A 25 23.01 6.08 -8.52
CA ARG A 25 22.23 6.12 -9.76
C ARG A 25 22.17 7.56 -10.29
N TYR A 26 21.96 7.71 -11.60
CA TYR A 26 21.63 8.97 -12.24
C TYR A 26 20.58 8.74 -13.33
N LEU A 27 19.71 9.73 -13.54
CA LEU A 27 18.77 9.77 -14.66
C LEU A 27 19.43 10.52 -15.83
N GLY A 28 19.50 9.89 -16.99
CA GLY A 28 19.88 10.52 -18.24
C GLY A 28 18.63 10.82 -19.09
N ILE A 29 18.59 12.01 -19.68
CA ILE A 29 17.53 12.45 -20.58
C ILE A 29 18.19 13.05 -21.82
N THR A 30 17.77 12.59 -23.01
CA THR A 30 18.30 13.07 -24.29
C THR A 30 17.18 13.38 -25.25
N ARG A 31 17.24 14.54 -25.91
CA ARG A 31 16.32 14.93 -26.99
C ARG A 31 16.98 15.90 -27.96
N VAL A 32 16.47 15.94 -29.19
CA VAL A 32 16.89 16.95 -30.17
C VAL A 32 16.39 18.32 -29.72
N GLY A 33 17.26 19.33 -29.82
CA GLY A 33 16.99 20.70 -29.35
C GLY A 33 17.20 20.87 -27.84
N ASP A 34 16.47 21.84 -27.27
CA ASP A 34 16.70 22.30 -25.89
C ASP A 34 16.45 21.22 -24.83
N PRO A 35 17.08 21.33 -23.65
CA PRO A 35 16.85 20.44 -22.51
C PRO A 35 15.37 20.34 -22.13
N LEU A 36 14.95 19.20 -21.61
CA LEU A 36 13.57 19.00 -21.15
C LEU A 36 13.32 19.80 -19.85
N PRO A 37 12.30 20.69 -19.81
CA PRO A 37 11.97 21.43 -18.60
C PRO A 37 11.39 20.52 -17.51
N GLY A 38 11.50 20.96 -16.25
CA GLY A 38 10.98 20.24 -15.08
C GLY A 38 11.96 19.24 -14.46
N PHE A 39 13.18 19.13 -14.99
CA PHE A 39 14.25 18.31 -14.44
C PHE A 39 15.44 19.17 -14.01
N THR A 40 15.99 18.86 -12.84
CA THR A 40 17.19 19.53 -12.30
C THR A 40 18.40 18.63 -12.52
N GLY A 41 19.49 19.16 -13.09
CA GLY A 41 20.69 18.39 -13.37
C GLY A 41 21.69 19.16 -14.24
N SER A 42 22.84 18.54 -14.54
CA SER A 42 23.81 19.11 -15.47
C SER A 42 23.35 18.92 -16.92
N VAL A 43 23.59 19.94 -17.76
CA VAL A 43 23.21 19.94 -19.17
C VAL A 43 24.47 19.98 -20.03
N SER A 44 24.49 19.20 -21.11
CA SER A 44 25.53 19.23 -22.14
C SER A 44 24.92 18.99 -23.52
N THR A 45 25.70 19.23 -24.58
CA THR A 45 25.31 18.86 -25.95
C THR A 45 26.07 17.61 -26.36
N VAL A 46 25.36 16.66 -26.96
CA VAL A 46 25.93 15.46 -27.57
C VAL A 46 25.59 15.44 -29.06
N SER A 47 26.43 14.81 -29.88
CA SER A 47 26.18 14.64 -31.32
C SER A 47 26.25 13.16 -31.67
N TYR A 48 25.28 12.70 -32.46
CA TYR A 48 25.25 11.36 -33.02
C TYR A 48 24.82 11.43 -34.48
N ASN A 49 25.62 10.87 -35.39
CA ASN A 49 25.40 10.93 -36.83
C ASN A 49 25.13 12.36 -37.36
N GLY A 50 25.84 13.36 -36.80
CA GLY A 50 25.70 14.76 -37.19
C GLY A 50 24.47 15.47 -36.62
N VAL A 51 23.63 14.79 -35.84
CA VAL A 51 22.47 15.38 -35.17
C VAL A 51 22.87 15.80 -33.75
N ALA A 52 22.76 17.09 -33.46
CA ALA A 52 22.96 17.63 -32.12
C ALA A 52 21.72 17.40 -31.23
N ALA A 53 21.95 16.94 -30.01
CA ALA A 53 20.93 16.70 -28.99
C ALA A 53 21.40 17.24 -27.64
N SER A 54 20.45 17.68 -26.80
CA SER A 54 20.73 17.99 -25.41
C SER A 54 20.81 16.69 -24.60
N LEU A 55 21.74 16.64 -23.64
CA LEU A 55 21.86 15.60 -22.63
C LEU A 55 21.75 16.24 -21.24
N GLN A 56 20.71 15.87 -20.50
CA GLN A 56 20.57 16.16 -19.08
C GLN A 56 20.99 14.95 -18.27
N VAL A 57 21.82 15.17 -17.25
CA VAL A 57 22.19 14.17 -16.25
C VAL A 57 21.72 14.67 -14.90
N CYS A 58 20.72 13.98 -14.35
CA CYS A 58 19.94 14.38 -13.19
C CYS A 58 20.22 13.43 -12.00
N PRO A 59 20.28 13.94 -10.76
CA PRO A 59 20.22 13.10 -9.58
C PRO A 59 18.87 12.38 -9.48
N THR A 60 18.86 11.21 -8.84
CA THR A 60 17.65 10.40 -8.59
C THR A 60 16.93 10.86 -7.32
N ASP A 61 16.64 12.16 -7.20
CA ASP A 61 15.91 12.75 -6.08
C ASP A 61 14.38 12.72 -6.31
N ALA A 62 13.61 13.10 -5.28
CA ALA A 62 12.16 13.10 -5.30
C ALA A 62 11.55 14.07 -6.34
N ALA A 63 12.22 15.20 -6.61
CA ALA A 63 11.74 16.19 -7.58
C ALA A 63 11.83 15.63 -9.01
N ASN A 64 12.96 15.04 -9.37
CA ASN A 64 13.15 14.38 -10.65
C ASN A 64 12.32 13.08 -10.77
N ALA A 65 12.13 12.34 -9.68
CA ALA A 65 11.25 11.17 -9.66
C ALA A 65 9.80 11.56 -9.99
N ARG A 66 9.27 12.60 -9.35
CA ARG A 66 7.94 13.15 -9.63
C ARG A 66 7.80 13.61 -11.08
N ALA A 67 8.76 14.39 -11.58
CA ALA A 67 8.77 14.86 -12.97
C ALA A 67 8.79 13.68 -13.96
N LEU A 68 9.53 12.62 -13.64
CA LEU A 68 9.61 11.42 -14.49
C LEU A 68 8.30 10.62 -14.49
N ARG A 69 7.65 10.43 -13.33
CA ARG A 69 6.34 9.74 -13.27
C ARG A 69 5.27 10.46 -14.10
N ALA A 70 5.28 11.80 -14.10
CA ALA A 70 4.36 12.60 -14.91
C ALA A 70 4.55 12.39 -16.43
N ARG A 71 5.79 12.11 -16.87
CA ARG A 71 6.12 11.84 -18.28
C ARG A 71 5.97 10.37 -18.67
N LEU A 72 6.19 9.46 -17.72
CA LEU A 72 6.20 8.02 -17.92
C LEU A 72 5.19 7.36 -16.94
N PRO A 73 3.88 7.37 -17.23
CA PRO A 73 2.83 6.95 -16.28
C PRO A 73 2.85 5.48 -15.86
N PHE A 74 3.70 4.64 -16.47
CA PHE A 74 3.93 3.27 -16.02
C PHE A 74 4.85 3.20 -14.78
N LEU A 75 5.51 4.31 -14.43
CA LEU A 75 6.34 4.48 -13.24
C LEU A 75 5.56 4.99 -12.02
N ALA A 76 4.26 5.21 -12.15
CA ALA A 76 3.38 5.49 -11.03
C ALA A 76 2.75 4.18 -10.53
N PRO A 77 2.63 3.99 -9.20
CA PRO A 77 1.94 2.82 -8.65
C PRO A 77 0.47 2.84 -9.03
N ARG A 78 -0.15 1.66 -9.08
CA ARG A 78 -1.56 1.46 -9.44
C ARG A 78 -2.17 0.38 -8.55
N ALA A 79 -3.43 0.58 -8.17
CA ALA A 79 -4.23 -0.40 -7.45
C ALA A 79 -4.16 -1.80 -8.11
N VAL A 80 -4.15 -2.83 -7.28
CA VAL A 80 -4.03 -4.23 -7.66
C VAL A 80 -5.31 -4.73 -8.37
N GLY A 81 -6.50 -4.35 -7.90
CA GLY A 81 -7.77 -4.96 -8.25
C GLY A 81 -7.84 -6.42 -7.79
N LEU A 82 -8.66 -7.24 -8.47
CA LEU A 82 -8.85 -8.66 -8.15
C LEU A 82 -7.71 -9.58 -8.65
N ARG A 83 -6.52 -9.02 -8.94
CA ARG A 83 -5.37 -9.80 -9.43
C ARG A 83 -4.66 -10.47 -8.26
N LYS A 84 -4.18 -11.70 -8.46
CA LYS A 84 -3.24 -12.33 -7.53
C LYS A 84 -2.00 -11.46 -7.39
N SER A 85 -1.68 -11.05 -6.17
CA SER A 85 -0.60 -10.09 -5.89
C SER A 85 0.43 -10.63 -4.90
N VAL A 86 1.60 -10.01 -4.88
CA VAL A 86 2.68 -10.34 -3.95
C VAL A 86 3.33 -9.07 -3.40
N GLY A 87 3.37 -8.98 -2.07
CA GLY A 87 4.12 -7.98 -1.34
C GLY A 87 5.62 -8.14 -1.53
N CYS A 88 6.31 -7.09 -1.96
CA CYS A 88 7.73 -7.12 -2.28
C CYS A 88 8.51 -6.10 -1.43
N GLY A 89 8.30 -6.14 -0.11
CA GLY A 89 8.89 -5.20 0.84
C GLY A 89 10.41 -5.08 0.73
N ASP A 90 10.91 -3.86 0.74
CA ASP A 90 12.33 -3.54 0.55
C ASP A 90 12.78 -2.49 1.56
N ARG A 91 13.36 -2.93 2.69
CA ARG A 91 13.88 -2.08 3.76
C ARG A 91 15.14 -1.29 3.37
N LEU A 92 15.78 -1.65 2.26
CA LEU A 92 17.09 -1.14 1.85
C LEU A 92 17.02 -0.20 0.63
N GLY A 93 15.91 -0.21 -0.11
CA GLY A 93 15.73 0.61 -1.33
C GLY A 93 16.51 0.12 -2.55
N ILE A 94 17.02 -1.11 -2.52
CA ILE A 94 17.90 -1.67 -3.57
C ILE A 94 17.44 -3.01 -4.14
N ALA A 95 16.43 -3.64 -3.54
CA ALA A 95 15.97 -4.99 -3.88
C ALA A 95 15.01 -5.01 -5.08
N THR A 96 14.31 -3.91 -5.36
CA THR A 96 13.29 -3.85 -6.43
C THR A 96 13.75 -4.42 -7.79
N PRO A 97 14.97 -4.16 -8.31
CA PRO A 97 15.45 -4.82 -9.54
C PRO A 97 15.44 -6.36 -9.46
N GLY A 98 15.79 -6.92 -8.29
CA GLY A 98 15.69 -8.34 -8.02
C GLY A 98 14.23 -8.82 -8.00
N HIS A 99 13.36 -8.10 -7.31
CA HIS A 99 11.92 -8.38 -7.28
C HIS A 99 11.31 -8.40 -8.68
N VAL A 100 11.63 -7.41 -9.53
CA VAL A 100 11.19 -7.37 -10.93
C VAL A 100 11.64 -8.60 -11.70
N ARG A 101 12.90 -9.03 -11.54
CA ARG A 101 13.42 -10.22 -12.24
C ARG A 101 12.74 -11.50 -11.79
N ALA A 102 12.34 -11.60 -10.52
CA ALA A 102 11.59 -12.73 -9.99
C ALA A 102 10.15 -12.74 -10.52
N VAL A 103 9.42 -11.63 -10.35
CA VAL A 103 8.01 -11.51 -10.73
C VAL A 103 7.80 -11.67 -12.24
N ARG A 104 8.75 -11.22 -13.07
CA ARG A 104 8.72 -11.41 -14.54
C ARG A 104 8.61 -12.88 -14.96
N ARG A 105 8.99 -13.83 -14.10
CA ARG A 105 8.91 -15.27 -14.38
C ARG A 105 7.55 -15.88 -14.02
N GLY A 106 6.65 -15.12 -13.38
CA GLY A 106 5.35 -15.58 -12.92
C GLY A 106 4.20 -14.67 -13.37
N THR A 107 3.05 -14.86 -12.75
CA THR A 107 1.79 -14.13 -13.08
C THR A 107 1.31 -13.23 -11.95
N MET A 108 2.09 -13.08 -10.87
CA MET A 108 1.71 -12.29 -9.70
C MET A 108 1.88 -10.80 -10.00
N TYR A 109 0.91 -9.99 -9.59
CA TYR A 109 1.03 -8.54 -9.64
C TYR A 109 1.90 -8.03 -8.48
N PRO A 110 3.00 -7.32 -8.74
CA PRO A 110 3.93 -6.95 -7.68
C PRO A 110 3.48 -5.70 -6.93
N VAL A 111 3.61 -5.71 -5.61
CA VAL A 111 3.58 -4.50 -4.77
C VAL A 111 5.03 -4.15 -4.41
N PHE A 112 5.72 -3.44 -5.30
CA PHE A 112 7.17 -3.16 -5.15
C PHE A 112 7.49 -2.12 -4.08
N ALA A 113 6.58 -1.18 -3.83
CA ALA A 113 6.75 -0.18 -2.78
C ALA A 113 5.92 -0.60 -1.57
N GLN A 114 6.49 -1.38 -0.68
CA GLN A 114 5.84 -1.80 0.56
C GLN A 114 6.80 -1.66 1.72
N GLN A 115 6.36 -0.96 2.77
CA GLN A 115 6.99 -0.95 4.08
C GLN A 115 5.97 -0.54 5.13
N SER A 116 6.11 -1.08 6.34
CA SER A 116 5.31 -0.61 7.47
C SER A 116 5.86 0.64 8.12
N ILE A 117 5.01 1.37 8.86
CA ILE A 117 5.43 2.53 9.67
C ILE A 117 6.57 2.16 10.62
N ARG A 118 6.50 0.99 11.25
CA ARG A 118 7.54 0.44 12.14
C ARG A 118 8.87 0.29 11.42
N GLU A 119 8.87 -0.19 10.18
CA GLU A 119 10.08 -0.36 9.38
C GLU A 119 10.66 0.97 8.90
N MET A 120 9.81 1.88 8.43
CA MET A 120 10.23 3.23 8.02
C MET A 120 10.90 3.97 9.19
N ALA A 121 10.31 3.93 10.39
CA ALA A 121 10.90 4.50 11.60
C ALA A 121 12.27 3.87 11.93
N ARG A 122 12.39 2.54 11.90
CA ARG A 122 13.65 1.83 12.21
C ARG A 122 14.76 2.06 11.19
N THR A 123 14.39 2.27 9.93
CA THR A 123 15.34 2.50 8.83
C THR A 123 15.63 3.98 8.59
N GLY A 124 14.90 4.88 9.25
CA GLY A 124 14.99 6.33 9.02
C GLY A 124 14.53 6.73 7.61
N ARG A 125 13.70 5.90 6.96
CA ARG A 125 13.21 6.15 5.60
C ARG A 125 11.84 6.82 5.64
N THR A 126 11.59 7.68 4.67
CA THR A 126 10.30 8.35 4.48
C THR A 126 9.42 7.57 3.50
N PRO A 127 8.08 7.73 3.54
CA PRO A 127 7.17 7.13 2.55
C PRO A 127 7.55 7.49 1.11
N GLN A 128 8.02 8.72 0.87
CA GLN A 128 8.49 9.17 -0.45
C GLN A 128 9.70 8.35 -0.95
N GLN A 129 10.67 8.06 -0.06
CA GLN A 129 11.83 7.25 -0.42
C GLN A 129 11.43 5.81 -0.79
N VAL A 130 10.44 5.23 -0.10
CA VAL A 130 9.92 3.88 -0.42
C VAL A 130 9.37 3.84 -1.86
N LEU A 131 8.55 4.84 -2.23
CA LEU A 131 7.99 4.95 -3.59
C LEU A 131 9.05 5.22 -4.65
N ASP A 132 10.00 6.11 -4.37
CA ASP A 132 11.04 6.52 -5.32
C ASP A 132 12.02 5.37 -5.58
N ASP A 133 12.48 4.67 -4.54
CA ASP A 133 13.41 3.55 -4.71
C ASP A 133 12.79 2.40 -5.50
N ALA A 134 11.51 2.10 -5.27
CA ALA A 134 10.76 1.14 -6.07
C ALA A 134 10.66 1.59 -7.54
N MET A 135 10.28 2.85 -7.78
CA MET A 135 10.17 3.40 -9.13
C MET A 135 11.50 3.35 -9.89
N TRP A 136 12.61 3.68 -9.24
CA TRP A 136 13.94 3.58 -9.86
C TRP A 136 14.29 2.13 -10.21
N GLY A 137 13.91 1.15 -9.37
CA GLY A 137 14.06 -0.26 -9.70
C GLY A 137 13.19 -0.73 -10.87
N VAL A 138 11.94 -0.25 -10.94
CA VAL A 138 11.01 -0.50 -12.07
C VAL A 138 11.60 0.05 -13.38
N LEU A 139 12.09 1.29 -13.37
CA LEU A 139 12.76 1.89 -14.51
C LEU A 139 14.02 1.10 -14.87
N GLN A 140 14.88 0.79 -13.89
CA GLN A 140 16.15 0.07 -14.10
C GLN A 140 15.97 -1.21 -14.93
N GLU A 141 14.91 -1.96 -14.64
CA GLU A 141 14.60 -3.23 -15.27
C GLU A 141 13.64 -3.12 -16.46
N GLY A 142 13.18 -1.92 -16.82
CA GLY A 142 12.23 -1.70 -17.91
C GLY A 142 10.88 -2.37 -17.68
N TRP A 143 10.42 -2.45 -16.43
CA TRP A 143 9.16 -3.11 -16.10
C TRP A 143 7.96 -2.27 -16.53
N ARG A 144 7.01 -2.88 -17.25
CA ARG A 144 5.80 -2.23 -17.80
C ARG A 144 4.48 -2.84 -17.32
N GLY A 145 4.54 -3.89 -16.49
CA GLY A 145 3.35 -4.64 -16.06
C GLY A 145 2.47 -3.94 -15.02
N GLY A 146 2.81 -2.71 -14.62
CA GLY A 146 2.24 -2.04 -13.44
C GLY A 146 2.78 -2.61 -12.13
N TYR A 147 2.64 -1.86 -11.05
CA TYR A 147 3.00 -2.30 -9.71
C TYR A 147 2.17 -1.55 -8.65
N GLY A 148 1.97 -2.16 -7.49
CA GLY A 148 1.29 -1.56 -6.34
C GLY A 148 2.26 -0.83 -5.40
N ALA A 149 1.69 0.02 -4.55
CA ALA A 149 2.39 0.62 -3.42
C ALA A 149 1.50 0.54 -2.17
N ASP A 150 1.98 -0.19 -1.17
CA ASP A 150 1.29 -0.53 0.08
C ASP A 150 1.91 0.17 1.28
N ALA A 151 1.10 1.01 1.92
CA ALA A 151 1.41 1.64 3.19
C ALA A 151 0.98 0.67 4.29
N ASP A 152 1.95 -0.11 4.77
CA ASP A 152 1.71 -1.31 5.55
C ASP A 152 1.54 -1.00 7.06
N HIS A 153 0.71 -1.77 7.77
CA HIS A 153 0.39 -1.62 9.20
C HIS A 153 0.16 -0.18 9.69
N LEU A 154 -0.76 0.55 9.05
CA LEU A 154 -1.19 1.88 9.45
C LEU A 154 -2.10 1.83 10.68
N LYS A 155 -1.75 2.60 11.71
CA LYS A 155 -2.51 2.68 12.97
C LYS A 155 -3.12 4.05 13.25
N THR A 156 -2.58 5.11 12.65
CA THR A 156 -2.90 6.49 13.00
C THR A 156 -3.28 7.33 11.78
N ILE A 157 -4.07 8.39 12.01
CA ILE A 157 -4.39 9.38 10.98
C ILE A 157 -3.13 10.05 10.42
N GLU A 158 -2.17 10.40 11.28
CA GLU A 158 -0.93 11.06 10.87
C GLU A 158 -0.13 10.20 9.88
N ASP A 159 -0.05 8.90 10.12
CA ASP A 159 0.63 7.97 9.21
C ASP A 159 -0.12 7.85 7.87
N ILE A 160 -1.45 7.83 7.90
CA ILE A 160 -2.28 7.88 6.69
C ILE A 160 -1.97 9.15 5.89
N GLU A 161 -1.94 10.32 6.53
CA GLU A 161 -1.65 11.59 5.85
C GLU A 161 -0.30 11.59 5.15
N ARG A 162 0.74 11.08 5.82
CA ARG A 162 2.09 10.98 5.27
C ARG A 162 2.13 10.06 4.05
N CYS A 163 1.44 8.92 4.10
CA CYS A 163 1.41 7.94 3.01
C CYS A 163 0.53 8.41 1.83
N VAL A 164 -0.62 9.01 2.10
CA VAL A 164 -1.47 9.65 1.08
C VAL A 164 -0.70 10.74 0.35
N SER A 165 0.01 11.60 1.09
CA SER A 165 0.80 12.69 0.51
C SER A 165 1.95 12.20 -0.38
N ALA A 166 2.52 11.03 -0.08
CA ALA A 166 3.56 10.42 -0.90
C ALA A 166 3.00 9.76 -2.18
N GLY A 167 1.74 9.32 -2.15
CA GLY A 167 1.04 8.72 -3.29
C GLY A 167 0.94 7.20 -3.25
N PHE A 168 0.79 6.62 -2.05
CA PHE A 168 0.43 5.20 -1.90
C PHE A 168 -0.96 4.92 -2.49
N VAL A 169 -1.18 3.66 -2.89
CA VAL A 169 -2.43 3.22 -3.57
C VAL A 169 -3.11 2.04 -2.86
N LEU A 170 -2.42 1.41 -1.92
CA LEU A 170 -2.95 0.39 -1.01
C LEU A 170 -2.62 0.85 0.41
N TYR A 171 -3.60 0.78 1.29
CA TYR A 171 -3.50 1.18 2.69
C TYR A 171 -3.89 -0.01 3.54
N THR A 172 -2.95 -0.54 4.32
CA THR A 172 -3.19 -1.69 5.18
C THR A 172 -3.37 -1.19 6.61
N PHE A 173 -4.61 -1.22 7.11
CA PHE A 173 -4.93 -0.79 8.46
C PHE A 173 -4.70 -1.93 9.45
N ASP A 174 -4.02 -1.62 10.55
CA ASP A 174 -3.75 -2.54 11.65
C ASP A 174 -4.50 -2.04 12.91
N PRO A 175 -5.72 -2.53 13.15
CA PRO A 175 -6.46 -2.24 14.37
C PRO A 175 -6.09 -3.19 15.52
N GLY A 176 -4.97 -3.91 15.45
CA GLY A 176 -4.58 -4.93 16.43
C GLY A 176 -4.53 -4.44 17.88
N ASP A 177 -4.14 -3.19 18.10
CA ASP A 177 -4.11 -2.58 19.45
C ASP A 177 -5.52 -2.43 20.08
N HIS A 178 -6.57 -2.57 19.27
CA HIS A 178 -7.98 -2.52 19.66
C HIS A 178 -8.65 -3.90 19.71
N VAL A 179 -7.91 -4.97 19.43
CA VAL A 179 -8.39 -6.36 19.55
C VAL A 179 -8.20 -6.84 20.99
N ASP A 180 -9.27 -7.36 21.59
CA ASP A 180 -9.25 -7.90 22.95
C ASP A 180 -9.03 -9.41 22.94
N ASP A 181 -7.76 -9.83 22.88
CA ASP A 181 -7.38 -11.25 22.83
C ASP A 181 -7.87 -12.06 24.03
N GLN A 182 -8.11 -11.42 25.19
CA GLN A 182 -8.61 -12.13 26.37
C GLN A 182 -10.04 -12.64 26.18
N ALA A 183 -10.83 -12.03 25.29
CA ALA A 183 -12.19 -12.45 25.00
C ALA A 183 -12.27 -13.90 24.49
N ALA A 184 -11.18 -14.43 23.91
CA ALA A 184 -11.12 -15.80 23.39
C ALA A 184 -11.43 -16.85 24.48
N THR A 185 -10.97 -16.62 25.71
CA THR A 185 -11.06 -17.60 26.81
C THR A 185 -11.96 -17.17 27.97
N GLN A 186 -12.50 -15.96 27.94
CA GLN A 186 -13.36 -15.44 28.99
C GLN A 186 -14.75 -16.08 28.99
N ASP A 187 -15.37 -16.12 30.17
CA ASP A 187 -16.73 -16.61 30.35
C ASP A 187 -17.79 -15.62 29.88
N ALA A 188 -19.02 -16.12 29.71
CA ALA A 188 -20.13 -15.35 29.16
C ALA A 188 -20.48 -14.08 29.96
N ASN A 189 -20.34 -14.09 31.29
CA ASN A 189 -20.69 -12.93 32.10
C ASN A 189 -19.68 -11.80 31.90
N VAL A 190 -18.38 -12.14 31.87
CA VAL A 190 -17.31 -11.17 31.57
C VAL A 190 -17.49 -10.59 30.17
N LEU A 191 -17.79 -11.43 29.17
CA LEU A 191 -18.04 -10.97 27.81
C LEU A 191 -19.25 -10.04 27.73
N ARG A 192 -20.36 -10.36 28.40
CA ARG A 192 -21.52 -9.47 28.47
C ARG A 192 -21.17 -8.10 29.05
N SER A 193 -20.44 -8.07 30.16
CA SER A 193 -20.02 -6.80 30.76
C SER A 193 -19.14 -5.96 29.83
N LYS A 194 -18.26 -6.60 29.04
CA LYS A 194 -17.48 -5.89 28.01
C LYS A 194 -18.37 -5.31 26.91
N VAL A 195 -19.32 -6.11 26.42
CA VAL A 195 -20.28 -5.72 25.37
C VAL A 195 -21.20 -4.57 25.83
N GLU A 196 -21.64 -4.58 27.09
CA GLU A 196 -22.43 -3.49 27.68
C GLU A 196 -21.68 -2.14 27.74
N GLN A 197 -20.34 -2.19 27.82
CA GLN A 197 -19.47 -1.02 27.91
C GLN A 197 -18.98 -0.50 26.54
N LEU A 198 -19.46 -1.09 25.44
CA LEU A 198 -19.08 -0.64 24.11
C LEU A 198 -19.69 0.73 23.80
N PRO A 199 -18.98 1.59 23.06
CA PRO A 199 -19.52 2.85 22.58
C PRO A 199 -20.46 2.60 21.40
N TRP A 200 -21.67 2.09 21.67
CA TRP A 200 -22.67 1.68 20.67
C TRP A 200 -23.01 2.76 19.65
N HIS A 201 -22.99 4.03 20.07
CA HIS A 201 -23.17 5.17 19.16
C HIS A 201 -22.10 5.22 18.05
N GLU A 202 -20.85 4.90 18.35
CA GLU A 202 -19.76 4.89 17.35
C GLU A 202 -19.86 3.69 16.39
N MET A 203 -20.48 2.59 16.82
CA MET A 203 -20.77 1.43 15.96
C MET A 203 -22.04 1.61 15.11
N GLU A 204 -22.85 2.64 15.36
CA GLU A 204 -24.10 2.89 14.65
C GLU A 204 -25.08 1.69 14.69
N THR A 205 -25.05 0.94 15.80
CA THR A 205 -25.88 -0.26 16.04
C THR A 205 -26.13 -0.43 17.55
N SER A 206 -26.86 -1.48 17.93
CA SER A 206 -27.12 -1.81 19.33
C SER A 206 -27.10 -3.32 19.58
N TRP A 207 -26.89 -3.72 20.83
CA TRP A 207 -26.91 -5.14 21.22
C TRP A 207 -28.20 -5.88 20.79
N PRO A 208 -29.43 -5.35 21.00
CA PRO A 208 -30.64 -6.00 20.51
C PRO A 208 -30.69 -6.17 18.99
N GLU A 209 -30.15 -5.23 18.22
CA GLU A 209 -30.09 -5.29 16.76
C GLU A 209 -29.10 -6.35 16.29
N LEU A 210 -27.89 -6.37 16.86
CA LEU A 210 -26.91 -7.42 16.55
C LEU A 210 -27.45 -8.81 16.87
N ARG A 211 -28.11 -9.00 18.02
CA ARG A 211 -28.76 -10.29 18.32
C ARG A 211 -29.77 -10.68 17.26
N ARG A 212 -30.58 -9.73 16.76
CA ARG A 212 -31.58 -9.98 15.73
C ARG A 212 -30.95 -10.33 14.37
N HIS A 213 -29.82 -9.73 14.05
CA HIS A 213 -29.11 -9.95 12.78
C HIS A 213 -28.37 -11.28 12.76
N TYR A 214 -27.73 -11.66 13.88
CA TYR A 214 -26.82 -12.79 13.92
C TYR A 214 -27.43 -14.07 14.52
N LEU A 215 -28.27 -13.99 15.55
CA LEU A 215 -28.72 -15.19 16.26
C LEU A 215 -29.83 -15.94 15.51
N GLY A 216 -29.77 -17.28 15.58
CA GLY A 216 -30.81 -18.17 15.03
C GLY A 216 -30.89 -18.19 13.51
N ARG A 217 -29.87 -17.64 12.83
CA ARG A 217 -29.77 -17.57 11.37
C ARG A 217 -28.47 -18.23 10.92
N PRO A 218 -28.51 -19.44 10.36
CA PRO A 218 -27.35 -20.03 9.70
C PRO A 218 -27.00 -19.19 8.47
N LEU A 219 -25.71 -18.90 8.30
CA LEU A 219 -25.17 -18.11 7.20
C LEU A 219 -24.43 -19.04 6.25
N ASP A 220 -24.99 -19.24 5.06
CA ASP A 220 -24.35 -20.01 4.00
C ASP A 220 -23.27 -19.15 3.31
N VAL A 221 -22.02 -19.59 3.41
CA VAL A 221 -20.85 -18.95 2.78
C VAL A 221 -20.24 -19.83 1.69
N GLY A 222 -21.03 -20.74 1.11
CA GLY A 222 -20.64 -21.64 0.03
C GLY A 222 -20.28 -23.03 0.55
N ASP A 223 -19.01 -23.24 0.91
CA ASP A 223 -18.51 -24.58 1.27
C ASP A 223 -18.90 -25.01 2.69
N PHE A 224 -19.32 -24.07 3.55
CA PHE A 224 -19.74 -24.33 4.91
C PHE A 224 -20.75 -23.29 5.39
N VAL A 225 -21.32 -23.55 6.56
CA VAL A 225 -22.32 -22.69 7.21
C VAL A 225 -21.74 -22.14 8.50
N ILE A 226 -21.90 -20.83 8.72
CA ILE A 226 -21.54 -20.16 9.96
C ILE A 226 -22.82 -19.98 10.80
N THR A 227 -22.76 -20.33 12.08
CA THR A 227 -23.88 -20.16 13.01
C THR A 227 -23.42 -19.37 14.22
N PHE A 228 -24.23 -18.40 14.64
CA PHE A 228 -24.01 -17.67 15.89
C PHE A 228 -25.00 -18.13 16.96
N ASP A 229 -24.48 -18.71 18.03
CA ASP A 229 -25.14 -18.71 19.33
C ASP A 229 -24.76 -17.44 20.11
N GLU A 230 -25.38 -17.25 21.28
CA GLU A 230 -25.17 -16.03 22.06
C GLU A 230 -23.72 -15.89 22.53
N LEU A 231 -23.06 -16.99 22.90
CA LEU A 231 -21.67 -16.96 23.37
C LEU A 231 -20.69 -16.62 22.22
N THR A 232 -20.90 -17.21 21.05
CA THR A 232 -20.10 -16.94 19.85
C THR A 232 -20.22 -15.48 19.44
N LEU A 233 -21.43 -14.93 19.44
CA LEU A 233 -21.67 -13.53 19.12
C LEU A 233 -21.04 -12.59 20.17
N LEU A 234 -21.23 -12.86 21.47
CA LEU A 234 -20.61 -12.09 22.55
C LEU A 234 -19.09 -12.09 22.44
N ARG A 235 -18.48 -13.23 22.11
CA ARG A 235 -17.03 -13.35 21.94
C ARG A 235 -16.54 -12.54 20.76
N ALA A 236 -17.18 -12.65 19.60
CA ALA A 236 -16.81 -11.88 18.41
C ALA A 236 -16.91 -10.37 18.65
N ILE A 237 -18.01 -9.90 19.25
CA ILE A 237 -18.22 -8.50 19.58
C ILE A 237 -17.18 -8.02 20.61
N ALA A 238 -17.01 -8.73 21.72
CA ALA A 238 -16.06 -8.32 22.77
C ALA A 238 -14.62 -8.27 22.25
N LYS A 239 -14.24 -9.19 21.36
CA LYS A 239 -12.89 -9.27 20.77
C LYS A 239 -12.65 -8.17 19.73
N TYR A 240 -13.61 -7.90 18.85
CA TYR A 240 -13.36 -7.11 17.63
C TYR A 240 -14.13 -5.79 17.49
N ALA A 241 -15.17 -5.52 18.31
CA ALA A 241 -15.99 -4.33 18.11
C ALA A 241 -15.18 -3.02 18.14
N ARG A 242 -14.22 -2.89 19.06
CA ARG A 242 -13.35 -1.70 19.13
C ARG A 242 -12.40 -1.60 17.92
N ALA A 243 -11.93 -2.74 17.42
CA ALA A 243 -11.12 -2.80 16.20
C ALA A 243 -11.91 -2.37 14.96
N VAL A 244 -13.18 -2.79 14.84
CA VAL A 244 -14.09 -2.34 13.77
C VAL A 244 -14.30 -0.83 13.85
N ILE A 245 -14.63 -0.30 15.03
CA ILE A 245 -14.83 1.15 15.23
C ILE A 245 -13.60 1.95 14.79
N HIS A 246 -12.41 1.54 15.24
CA HIS A 246 -11.16 2.20 14.88
C HIS A 246 -10.91 2.14 13.36
N THR A 247 -11.15 0.98 12.75
CA THR A 247 -10.99 0.78 11.30
C THR A 247 -11.93 1.68 10.50
N VAL A 248 -13.22 1.75 10.88
CA VAL A 248 -14.21 2.63 10.25
C VAL A 248 -13.82 4.10 10.40
N HIS A 249 -13.30 4.50 11.57
CA HIS A 249 -12.81 5.85 11.80
C HIS A 249 -11.65 6.22 10.85
N LEU A 250 -10.63 5.36 10.75
CA LEU A 250 -9.52 5.55 9.82
C LEU A 250 -9.99 5.55 8.35
N TYR A 251 -10.95 4.68 8.00
CA TYR A 251 -11.49 4.59 6.66
C TYR A 251 -12.24 5.86 6.25
N ARG A 252 -13.13 6.36 7.12
CA ARG A 252 -13.85 7.63 6.91
C ARG A 252 -12.89 8.79 6.70
N TYR A 253 -11.79 8.82 7.47
CA TYR A 253 -10.73 9.80 7.27
C TYR A 253 -10.06 9.64 5.88
N LEU A 254 -9.64 8.43 5.52
CA LEU A 254 -9.01 8.13 4.22
C LEU A 254 -9.91 8.52 3.04
N VAL A 255 -11.19 8.17 3.09
CA VAL A 255 -12.21 8.56 2.09
C VAL A 255 -12.30 10.07 1.98
N GLY A 256 -12.33 10.80 3.10
CA GLY A 256 -12.35 12.26 3.10
C GLY A 256 -11.11 12.88 2.44
N ARG A 257 -9.95 12.21 2.53
CA ARG A 257 -8.70 12.65 1.92
C ARG A 257 -8.57 12.32 0.44
N LEU A 258 -8.99 11.13 0.03
CA LEU A 258 -8.84 10.65 -1.35
C LEU A 258 -10.05 10.93 -2.23
N GLY A 259 -11.24 11.14 -1.66
CA GLY A 259 -12.50 11.25 -2.40
C GLY A 259 -12.54 12.38 -3.43
N SER A 260 -11.81 13.47 -3.21
CA SER A 260 -11.71 14.59 -4.16
C SER A 260 -10.67 14.38 -5.27
N THR A 261 -9.80 13.38 -5.14
CA THR A 261 -8.68 13.16 -6.07
C THR A 261 -9.07 12.28 -7.27
N GLY A 262 -10.14 11.49 -7.16
CA GLY A 262 -10.51 10.49 -8.16
C GLY A 262 -9.50 9.34 -8.32
N GLN A 263 -8.47 9.27 -7.46
CA GLN A 263 -7.45 8.25 -7.49
C GLN A 263 -8.03 6.92 -6.99
N ALA A 264 -7.88 5.86 -7.78
CA ALA A 264 -8.20 4.51 -7.31
C ALA A 264 -7.23 4.09 -6.20
N TYR A 265 -7.78 3.56 -5.11
CA TYR A 265 -7.03 3.03 -4.00
C TYR A 265 -7.67 1.75 -3.46
N GLU A 266 -6.94 1.06 -2.62
CA GLU A 266 -7.35 -0.19 -1.98
C GLU A 266 -7.16 -0.08 -0.46
N LEU A 267 -8.00 -0.82 0.26
CA LEU A 267 -7.92 -0.96 1.69
C LEU A 267 -7.73 -2.44 2.02
N GLU A 268 -6.73 -2.72 2.85
CA GLU A 268 -6.56 -4.00 3.52
C GLU A 268 -6.73 -3.79 5.03
N ILE A 269 -7.27 -4.80 5.72
CA ILE A 269 -7.48 -4.75 7.17
C ILE A 269 -6.77 -5.96 7.75
N SER A 270 -5.70 -5.70 8.48
CA SER A 270 -4.83 -6.75 9.02
C SER A 270 -5.15 -7.05 10.47
N VAL A 271 -5.48 -8.30 10.76
CA VAL A 271 -5.67 -8.83 12.12
C VAL A 271 -4.76 -10.04 12.39
N ASP A 272 -3.66 -10.12 11.64
CA ASP A 272 -2.72 -11.24 11.62
C ASP A 272 -1.74 -11.25 12.81
N GLU A 273 -1.38 -10.08 13.35
CA GLU A 273 -0.49 -9.94 14.53
C GLU A 273 -1.24 -10.13 15.88
N THR A 274 -2.43 -10.75 15.90
CA THR A 274 -3.22 -10.99 17.13
C THR A 274 -2.76 -12.25 17.89
N ALA A 275 -2.90 -12.28 19.22
CA ALA A 275 -2.43 -13.42 20.02
C ALA A 275 -3.30 -14.67 19.88
N THR A 276 -4.54 -14.51 19.40
CA THR A 276 -5.51 -15.60 19.26
C THR A 276 -6.02 -15.69 17.81
N PRO A 277 -6.11 -16.89 17.22
CA PRO A 277 -6.60 -17.04 15.85
C PRO A 277 -7.99 -16.42 15.64
N THR A 278 -8.21 -15.84 14.47
CA THR A 278 -9.54 -15.36 14.05
C THR A 278 -10.39 -16.55 13.61
N SER A 279 -11.48 -16.82 14.32
CA SER A 279 -12.44 -17.85 13.89
C SER A 279 -13.24 -17.41 12.66
N PRO A 280 -13.85 -18.33 11.89
CA PRO A 280 -14.73 -17.95 10.77
C PRO A 280 -15.90 -17.03 11.17
N ALA A 281 -16.47 -17.24 12.36
CA ALA A 281 -17.54 -16.39 12.89
C ALA A 281 -17.02 -14.99 13.25
N GLU A 282 -15.82 -14.90 13.84
CA GLU A 282 -15.16 -13.62 14.13
C GLU A 282 -14.84 -12.86 12.84
N HIS A 283 -14.31 -13.54 11.82
CA HIS A 283 -14.06 -12.94 10.50
C HIS A 283 -15.37 -12.44 9.88
N TYR A 284 -16.41 -13.27 9.83
CA TYR A 284 -17.71 -12.85 9.31
C TYR A 284 -18.25 -11.62 10.04
N PHE A 285 -18.18 -11.60 11.37
CA PHE A 285 -18.58 -10.44 12.16
C PHE A 285 -17.80 -9.18 11.76
N VAL A 286 -16.46 -9.24 11.72
CA VAL A 286 -15.63 -8.09 11.31
C VAL A 286 -16.02 -7.62 9.90
N ALA A 287 -16.10 -8.51 8.92
CA ALA A 287 -16.40 -8.15 7.54
C ALA A 287 -17.81 -7.57 7.35
N ASN A 288 -18.79 -8.02 8.13
CA ASN A 288 -20.17 -7.55 8.03
C ASN A 288 -20.41 -6.21 8.73
N GLU A 289 -19.64 -5.90 9.77
CA GLU A 289 -19.78 -4.63 10.52
C GLU A 289 -18.90 -3.48 9.99
N LEU A 290 -18.00 -3.75 9.04
CA LEU A 290 -17.21 -2.75 8.30
C LEU A 290 -18.01 -2.13 7.14
#